data_AF-A0A533RU10-F1
#
_entry.id   AF-A0A533RU10-F1
#
_cell.length_a   1.000
_cell.length_b   1.000
_cell.length_c   1.000
_cell.angle_alpha   90.00
_cell.angle_beta   90.00
_cell.angle_gamma   90.00
#
_symmetry.space_group_name_H-M   'P 1'
#
loop_
_entity.id
_entity.type
_entity.pdbx_description
1 polymer ?
#
loop_
_entity_poly.entity_id
_entity_poly.type
_entity_poly.pdbx_seq_one_letter_code
_entity_poly.pdbx_strand_id
1 'polypeptide(L)'
;MAEKFDLIIRNALLRTNEKVDIAIAAGKIAAISPKVEGSAAKEVDAAGNLVTESFVNTHLHLCKVYTLMMMDEAALKDYHGADMGKAMTAIEAAMKVKENYDEKWIIKNV
;
A
#
# COMPACT_ATOMS: atom_id res chain seq x y z
N MET A 1 -8.79 -7.85 33.87
CA MET A 1 -9.98 -7.53 33.06
C MET A 1 -9.82 -8.25 31.74
N ALA A 2 -10.84 -8.93 31.22
CA ALA A 2 -10.71 -9.63 29.95
C ALA A 2 -10.55 -8.63 28.80
N GLU A 3 -9.58 -8.88 27.92
CA GLU A 3 -9.43 -8.15 26.67
C GLU A 3 -10.67 -8.40 25.81
N LYS A 4 -11.35 -7.32 25.41
CA LYS A 4 -12.62 -7.39 24.67
C LYS A 4 -12.39 -7.31 23.16
N PHE A 5 -11.24 -6.79 22.74
CA PHE A 5 -10.89 -6.49 21.35
C PHE A 5 -9.46 -6.92 21.04
N ASP A 6 -9.13 -7.07 19.76
CA ASP A 6 -7.78 -7.42 19.32
C ASP A 6 -6.90 -6.17 19.20
N LEU A 7 -7.48 -5.08 18.70
CA LEU A 7 -6.82 -3.78 18.51
C LEU A 7 -7.79 -2.64 18.83
N ILE A 8 -7.32 -1.63 19.56
CA ILE A 8 -7.99 -0.33 19.61
C ILE A 8 -7.03 0.76 19.13
N ILE A 9 -7.51 1.60 18.21
CA ILE A 9 -6.87 2.85 17.81
C ILE A 9 -7.52 3.97 18.62
N ARG A 10 -6.76 4.58 19.54
CA ARG A 10 -7.23 5.65 20.43
C ARG A 10 -7.05 7.02 19.79
N ASN A 11 -7.90 7.98 20.16
CA ASN A 11 -7.76 9.39 19.77
C ASN A 11 -7.62 9.63 18.24
N ALA A 12 -8.29 8.83 17.42
CA ALA A 12 -8.30 8.94 15.98
C ALA A 12 -9.11 10.17 15.53
N LEU A 13 -8.56 10.98 14.63
CA LEU A 13 -9.33 12.01 13.92
C LEU A 13 -9.86 11.43 12.61
N LEU A 14 -11.17 11.48 12.39
CA LEU A 14 -11.77 11.08 11.11
C LEU A 14 -11.79 12.24 10.12
N ARG A 15 -11.96 11.95 8.83
CA ARG A 15 -12.14 12.98 7.79
C ARG A 15 -13.35 13.89 8.00
N THR A 16 -14.33 13.44 8.80
CA THR A 16 -15.48 14.24 9.24
C THR A 16 -15.13 15.26 10.34
N ASN A 17 -13.87 15.35 10.76
CA ASN A 17 -13.37 16.09 11.92
C ASN A 17 -13.86 15.57 13.28
N GLU A 18 -14.40 14.36 13.34
CA GLU A 18 -14.77 13.70 14.59
C GLU A 18 -13.57 13.01 15.23
N LYS A 19 -13.41 13.19 16.55
CA LYS A 19 -12.40 12.47 17.33
C LYS A 19 -13.03 11.25 18.02
N VAL A 20 -12.48 10.07 17.76
CA VAL A 20 -13.05 8.78 18.19
C VAL A 20 -11.97 7.78 18.59
N ASP A 21 -12.38 6.72 19.26
CA ASP A 21 -11.68 5.45 19.33
C ASP A 21 -12.26 4.47 18.31
N ILE A 22 -11.41 3.65 17.69
CA ILE A 22 -11.81 2.61 16.73
C ILE A 22 -11.37 1.25 17.28
N ALA A 23 -12.33 0.37 17.54
CA ALA A 23 -12.07 -0.97 18.06
C ALA A 23 -12.23 -2.04 16.99
N ILE A 24 -11.31 -3.00 16.98
CA ILE A 24 -11.23 -4.08 16.00
C ILE A 24 -11.27 -5.43 16.73
N ALA A 25 -12.12 -6.33 16.25
CA ALA A 25 -12.19 -7.72 16.70
C ALA A 25 -12.37 -8.65 15.50
N ALA A 26 -11.65 -9.76 15.49
CA ALA A 26 -11.61 -10.76 14.43
C ALA A 26 -11.43 -10.15 13.03
N GLY A 27 -10.53 -9.15 12.92
CA GLY A 27 -10.22 -8.47 11.65
C GLY A 27 -11.32 -7.53 11.13
N LYS A 28 -12.33 -7.20 11.94
CA LYS A 28 -13.43 -6.29 11.58
C LYS A 28 -13.51 -5.12 12.56
N ILE A 29 -13.98 -3.98 12.06
CA ILE A 29 -14.34 -2.85 12.92
C ILE A 29 -15.55 -3.27 13.77
N ALA A 30 -15.35 -3.36 15.08
CA ALA A 30 -16.35 -3.78 16.05
C ALA A 30 -17.09 -2.59 16.67
N ALA A 31 -16.41 -1.44 16.82
CA ALA A 31 -17.01 -0.20 17.32
C ALA A 31 -16.24 1.03 16.84
N ILE A 32 -16.95 2.13 16.65
CA ILE A 32 -16.41 3.49 16.48
C ILE A 32 -17.23 4.39 17.40
N SER A 33 -16.58 5.03 18.38
CA SER A 33 -17.25 5.91 19.35
C SER A 33 -16.28 6.93 19.95
N PRO A 34 -16.74 8.06 20.52
CA PRO A 34 -15.85 9.05 21.16
C PRO A 34 -14.93 8.46 22.24
N LYS A 35 -15.37 7.38 22.88
CA LYS A 35 -14.59 6.57 23.81
C LYS A 35 -15.07 5.12 23.72
N VAL A 36 -14.15 4.17 23.56
CA VAL A 36 -14.47 2.73 23.63
C VAL A 36 -14.12 2.20 25.03
N GLU A 37 -15.11 1.64 25.72
CA GLU A 37 -14.92 0.99 27.02
C GLU A 37 -14.30 -0.41 26.86
N GLY A 38 -13.37 -0.74 27.76
CA GLY A 38 -12.59 -1.97 27.74
C GLY A 38 -11.17 -1.79 27.22
N SER A 39 -10.45 -2.91 27.12
CA SER A 39 -9.07 -2.98 26.65
C SER A 39 -8.95 -3.95 25.47
N ALA A 40 -7.87 -3.79 24.71
CA ALA A 40 -7.49 -4.69 23.64
C ALA A 40 -6.12 -5.31 23.87
N ALA A 41 -5.86 -6.44 23.22
CA ALA A 41 -4.52 -7.05 23.21
C ALA A 41 -3.44 -6.08 22.70
N LYS A 42 -3.82 -5.17 21.79
CA LYS A 42 -2.97 -4.07 21.31
C LYS A 42 -3.73 -2.75 21.32
N GLU A 43 -3.09 -1.70 21.82
CA GLU A 43 -3.58 -0.34 21.70
C GLU A 43 -2.57 0.54 20.97
N VAL A 44 -3.07 1.42 20.10
CA VAL A 44 -2.28 2.40 19.35
C VAL A 44 -2.91 3.76 19.58
N ASP A 45 -2.16 4.72 20.13
CA ASP A 45 -2.62 6.10 20.25
C ASP A 45 -2.32 6.86 18.95
N ALA A 46 -3.37 7.32 18.25
CA ALA A 46 -3.23 8.16 17.07
C ALA A 46 -2.86 9.61 17.42
N ALA A 47 -2.88 9.99 18.71
CA ALA A 47 -2.52 11.32 19.20
C ALA A 47 -3.28 12.47 18.52
N GLY A 48 -4.52 12.24 18.09
CA GLY A 48 -5.33 13.22 17.36
C GLY A 48 -5.01 13.34 15.87
N ASN A 49 -4.14 12.48 15.32
CA ASN A 49 -3.85 12.46 13.88
C ASN A 49 -4.97 11.78 13.09
N LEU A 50 -4.97 12.06 11.78
CA LEU A 50 -5.91 11.47 10.84
C LEU A 50 -5.77 9.95 10.80
N VAL A 51 -6.88 9.25 11.01
CA VAL A 51 -7.02 7.83 10.69
C VAL A 51 -8.03 7.71 9.55
N THR A 52 -7.62 7.01 8.51
CA THR A 52 -8.39 6.83 7.28
C THR A 52 -8.28 5.38 6.83
N GLU A 53 -9.21 4.92 6.00
CA GLU A 53 -9.10 3.64 5.32
C GLU A 53 -7.80 3.50 4.53
N SER A 54 -7.39 2.27 4.26
CA SER A 54 -6.23 2.00 3.41
C SER A 54 -6.42 2.60 2.02
N PHE A 55 -5.34 3.15 1.47
CA PHE A 55 -5.36 3.67 0.11
C PHE A 55 -5.61 2.56 -0.92
N VAL A 56 -6.31 2.91 -2.00
CA VAL A 56 -6.53 2.04 -3.14
C VAL A 56 -5.76 2.61 -4.33
N ASN A 57 -4.82 1.82 -4.87
CA ASN A 57 -4.15 2.15 -6.13
C ASN A 57 -4.78 1.32 -7.26
N THR A 58 -5.49 1.99 -8.17
CA THR A 58 -6.33 1.33 -9.18
C THR A 58 -5.57 0.91 -10.43
N HIS A 59 -4.34 1.37 -10.64
CA HIS A 59 -3.58 1.07 -11.85
C HIS A 59 -2.09 0.92 -11.56
N LEU A 60 -1.61 -0.33 -11.64
CA LEU A 60 -0.20 -0.67 -11.43
C LEU A 60 0.26 -1.69 -12.47
N HIS A 61 1.52 -1.56 -12.88
CA HIS A 61 2.22 -2.58 -13.66
C HIS A 61 3.25 -3.30 -12.78
N LEU A 62 2.77 -4.20 -11.92
CA LEU A 62 3.63 -4.96 -11.00
C LEU A 62 4.59 -5.92 -11.72
N CYS A 63 4.25 -6.32 -12.94
CA CYS A 63 5.03 -7.23 -13.77
C CYS A 63 6.41 -6.71 -14.20
N LYS A 64 6.75 -5.44 -13.93
CA LYS A 64 8.00 -4.78 -14.35
C LYS A 64 8.59 -3.86 -13.27
N VAL A 65 8.25 -4.07 -12.00
CA VAL A 65 8.83 -3.28 -10.90
C VAL A 65 10.30 -3.66 -10.76
N TYR A 66 11.15 -2.66 -10.46
CA TYR A 66 12.62 -2.80 -10.30
C TYR A 66 13.41 -3.19 -11.56
N THR A 67 12.80 -3.25 -12.75
CA THR A 67 13.52 -3.62 -13.98
C THR A 67 14.21 -2.44 -14.66
N LEU A 68 13.99 -1.19 -14.21
CA LEU A 68 14.49 0.01 -14.89
C LEU A 68 16.01 0.00 -15.08
N MET A 69 16.77 -0.41 -14.06
CA MET A 69 18.24 -0.46 -14.10
C MET A 69 18.79 -1.58 -14.99
N MET A 70 17.92 -2.49 -15.44
CA MET A 70 18.28 -3.61 -16.33
C MET A 70 18.03 -3.26 -17.81
N MET A 71 17.42 -2.10 -18.08
CA MET A 71 17.15 -1.64 -19.43
C MET A 71 18.41 -1.03 -20.04
N ASP A 72 18.62 -1.28 -21.34
CA ASP A 72 19.64 -0.58 -22.10
C ASP A 72 19.25 0.89 -22.37
N GLU A 73 20.24 1.70 -22.75
CA GLU A 73 20.09 3.15 -22.95
C GLU A 73 19.11 3.47 -24.11
N ALA A 74 19.01 2.60 -25.11
CA ALA A 74 18.11 2.75 -26.24
C ALA A 74 16.65 2.51 -25.82
N ALA A 75 16.39 1.46 -25.02
CA ALA A 75 15.09 1.14 -24.46
C ALA A 75 14.59 2.25 -23.53
N LEU A 76 15.48 2.86 -22.75
CA LEU A 76 15.15 4.02 -21.91
C LEU A 76 14.75 5.23 -22.74
N LYS A 77 15.51 5.54 -23.81
CA LYS A 77 15.19 6.65 -24.71
C LYS A 77 13.82 6.47 -25.38
N ASP A 78 13.52 5.28 -25.86
CA ASP A 78 12.25 4.99 -26.53
C ASP A 78 11.07 4.94 -25.54
N TYR A 79 11.32 4.61 -24.26
CA TYR A 79 10.31 4.65 -23.19
C TYR A 79 9.90 6.09 -22.79
N HIS A 80 10.82 7.05 -22.88
CA HIS A 80 10.58 8.45 -22.53
C HIS A 80 10.16 9.34 -23.72
N GLY A 81 9.87 8.73 -24.88
CA GLY A 81 9.40 9.46 -26.06
C GLY A 81 8.08 10.19 -25.82
N ALA A 82 7.93 11.37 -26.41
CA ALA A 82 6.71 12.19 -26.30
C ALA A 82 5.53 11.66 -27.14
N ASP A 83 5.78 10.71 -28.05
CA ASP A 83 4.78 10.10 -28.93
C ASP A 83 4.69 8.58 -28.74
N MET A 84 3.60 8.00 -29.27
CA MET A 84 3.35 6.55 -29.19
C MET A 84 3.98 5.77 -30.35
N GLY A 85 4.73 6.40 -31.24
CA GLY A 85 5.26 5.78 -32.47
C GLY A 85 6.24 4.64 -32.21
N LYS A 86 6.87 4.64 -31.03
CA LYS A 86 7.82 3.62 -30.58
C LYS A 86 7.32 2.75 -29.43
N ALA A 87 6.05 2.84 -29.08
CA ALA A 87 5.49 2.10 -27.93
C ALA A 87 5.75 0.59 -28.05
N MET A 88 5.57 0.01 -29.24
CA MET A 88 5.83 -1.41 -29.48
C MET A 88 7.31 -1.76 -29.34
N THR A 89 8.21 -0.96 -29.91
CA THR A 89 9.66 -1.15 -29.77
C THR A 89 10.11 -1.10 -28.31
N ALA A 90 9.58 -0.14 -27.53
CA ALA A 90 9.89 -0.02 -26.11
C ALA A 90 9.35 -1.22 -25.30
N ILE A 91 8.17 -1.74 -25.65
CA ILE A 91 7.61 -2.96 -25.03
C ILE A 91 8.50 -4.17 -25.30
N GLU A 92 8.90 -4.38 -26.55
CA GLU A 92 9.76 -5.51 -26.93
C GLU A 92 11.12 -5.43 -26.24
N ALA A 93 11.73 -4.25 -26.19
CA ALA A 93 13.00 -4.05 -25.50
C ALA A 93 12.88 -4.30 -23.98
N ALA A 94 11.82 -3.78 -23.34
CA ALA A 94 11.58 -4.02 -21.92
C ALA A 94 11.25 -5.50 -21.62
N MET A 95 10.63 -6.22 -22.56
CA MET A 95 10.33 -7.64 -22.41
C MET A 95 11.60 -8.49 -22.25
N LYS A 96 12.70 -8.13 -22.92
CA LYS A 96 13.97 -8.88 -22.85
C LYS A 96 14.53 -8.98 -21.43
N VAL A 97 14.26 -8.02 -20.56
CA VAL A 97 14.64 -8.11 -19.14
C VAL A 97 14.07 -9.38 -18.49
N LYS A 98 12.89 -9.83 -18.92
CA LYS A 98 12.22 -11.02 -18.40
C LYS A 98 12.90 -12.33 -18.83
N GLU A 99 13.77 -12.33 -19.85
CA GLU A 99 14.53 -13.52 -20.23
C GLU A 99 15.46 -13.99 -19.10
N ASN A 100 15.87 -13.06 -18.23
CA ASN A 100 16.74 -13.34 -17.09
C ASN A 100 15.99 -13.35 -15.75
N TYR A 101 14.66 -13.43 -15.78
CA TYR A 101 13.83 -13.31 -14.57
C TYR A 101 14.24 -14.30 -13.47
N ASP A 102 14.50 -13.79 -12.27
CA ASP A 102 14.68 -14.57 -11.05
C ASP A 102 13.66 -14.11 -10.00
N GLU A 103 12.88 -15.04 -9.45
CA GLU A 103 11.91 -14.77 -8.40
C GLU A 103 12.54 -14.10 -7.17
N LYS A 104 13.83 -14.32 -6.92
CA LYS A 104 14.56 -13.67 -5.82
C LYS A 104 14.61 -12.15 -5.94
N TRP A 105 14.35 -11.57 -7.11
CA TRP A 105 14.21 -10.12 -7.28
C TRP A 105 12.96 -9.57 -6.60
N ILE A 106 11.94 -10.42 -6.37
CA ILE A 106 10.74 -10.04 -5.63
C ILE A 106 11.11 -9.91 -4.16
N ILE A 107 10.97 -8.69 -3.64
CA ILE A 107 11.18 -8.40 -2.22
C ILE A 107 10.14 -9.20 -1.42
N LYS A 108 10.59 -9.98 -0.43
CA LYS A 108 9.69 -10.66 0.50
C LYS A 108 8.87 -9.63 1.25
N ASN A 109 7.58 -9.92 1.51
CA ASN A 109 6.75 -9.07 2.34
C ASN A 109 7.49 -8.76 3.66
N VAL A 110 7.91 -7.50 3.81
CA VAL A 110 8.46 -6.92 5.05
C VAL A 110 7.34 -6.38 5.91
#